data_AF-A0A242JV06-F1
#
_entry.id   AF-A0A242JV06-F1
#
_cell.length_a   1.000
_cell.length_b   1.000
_cell.length_c   1.000
_cell.angle_alpha   90.00
_cell.angle_beta   90.00
_cell.angle_gamma   90.00
#
_symmetry.space_group_name_H-M   'P 1'
#
loop_
_entity.id
_entity.type
_entity.pdbx_description
1 polymer ?
#
loop_
_entity_poly.entity_id
_entity_poly.type
_entity_poly.pdbx_seq_one_letter_code
_entity_poly.pdbx_strand_id
1 'polypeptide(L)'
;MTSTMEIKEDMTKEVLEQFEQNAQEVGYFELVNQGGFVVKLGAKYSGGKRSKETGDILLGQSKKAELGNLEIPNGSLVQIHANVVWGKDKTGTQVFIYRKGSPIVARYIISGTTLDNNLGLIEVI
;
A
#
# COMPACT_ATOMS: atom_id res chain seq x y z
N MET A 1 25.55 6.86 -33.05
CA MET A 1 24.20 7.47 -32.93
C MET A 1 23.46 6.61 -31.93
N THR A 2 23.24 7.09 -30.71
CA THR A 2 22.46 6.38 -29.69
C THR A 2 21.00 6.32 -30.14
N SER A 3 20.40 5.13 -30.10
CA SER A 3 19.04 4.91 -30.60
C SER A 3 18.01 5.54 -29.67
N THR A 4 16.89 6.02 -30.21
CA THR A 4 15.76 6.59 -29.44
C THR A 4 15.22 5.62 -28.37
N MET A 5 15.40 4.31 -28.55
CA MET A 5 15.04 3.31 -27.53
C MET A 5 15.98 3.33 -26.32
N GLU A 6 17.29 3.43 -26.54
CA GLU A 6 18.29 3.46 -25.47
C GLU A 6 18.11 4.71 -24.59
N ILE A 7 17.81 5.85 -25.22
CA ILE A 7 17.54 7.12 -24.52
C ILE A 7 16.31 7.01 -23.61
N LYS A 8 15.25 6.32 -24.05
CA LYS A 8 14.03 6.14 -23.25
C LYS A 8 14.25 5.20 -22.08
N GLU A 9 15.00 4.12 -22.27
CA GLU A 9 15.33 3.17 -21.20
C GLU A 9 16.22 3.80 -20.14
N ASP A 10 17.22 4.58 -20.53
CA ASP A 10 18.10 5.27 -19.58
C ASP A 10 17.34 6.33 -18.77
N MET A 11 16.50 7.14 -19.44
CA MET A 11 15.63 8.10 -18.74
C MET A 11 14.66 7.43 -17.76
N THR A 12 14.12 6.25 -18.10
CA THR A 12 13.20 5.55 -17.19
C THR A 12 13.92 4.98 -15.98
N LYS A 13 15.15 4.47 -16.14
CA LYS A 13 15.98 4.03 -15.01
C LYS A 13 16.33 5.20 -14.09
N GLU A 14 16.76 6.32 -14.64
CA GLU A 14 17.17 7.49 -13.87
C GLU A 14 16.00 8.07 -13.06
N VAL A 15 14.80 8.11 -13.64
CA VAL A 15 13.57 8.52 -12.93
C VAL A 15 13.19 7.52 -11.83
N LEU A 16 13.35 6.21 -12.08
CA LEU A 16 13.07 5.18 -11.07
C LEU A 16 14.05 5.25 -9.91
N GLU A 17 15.34 5.40 -10.18
CA GLU A 17 16.37 5.56 -9.14
C GLU A 17 16.13 6.82 -8.31
N GLN A 18 15.81 7.95 -8.95
CA GLN A 18 15.47 9.19 -8.26
C GLN A 18 14.20 9.03 -7.40
N PHE A 19 13.18 8.32 -7.91
CA PHE A 19 11.99 8.01 -7.12
C PHE A 19 12.34 7.12 -5.94
N GLU A 20 13.13 6.07 -6.14
CA GLU A 20 13.52 5.14 -5.07
C GLU A 20 14.32 5.83 -3.96
N GLN A 21 15.20 6.76 -4.30
CA GLN A 21 15.96 7.53 -3.31
C GLN A 21 15.11 8.50 -2.48
N ASN A 22 13.95 8.91 -3.01
CA ASN A 22 13.04 9.85 -2.33
C ASN A 22 11.77 9.16 -1.78
N ALA A 23 11.56 7.89 -2.09
CA ALA A 23 10.40 7.14 -1.66
C ALA A 23 10.56 6.75 -0.19
N GLN A 24 9.58 7.14 0.60
CA GLN A 24 9.55 6.82 2.02
C GLN A 24 9.45 5.29 2.22
N GLU A 25 10.25 4.76 3.13
CA GLU A 25 10.32 3.34 3.44
C GLU A 25 9.35 2.98 4.56
N VAL A 26 8.69 1.82 4.46
CA VAL A 26 7.77 1.29 5.48
C VAL A 26 8.03 -0.19 5.71
N GLY A 27 7.80 -0.67 6.92
CA GLY A 27 7.73 -2.11 7.22
C GLY A 27 6.29 -2.61 7.43
N TYR A 28 5.38 -1.69 7.75
CA TYR A 28 4.02 -2.01 8.17
C TYR A 28 3.00 -1.10 7.51
N PHE A 29 1.80 -1.65 7.32
CA PHE A 29 0.59 -0.86 7.19
C PHE A 29 -0.30 -1.05 8.41
N GLU A 30 -0.99 0.02 8.81
CA GLU A 30 -2.09 -0.05 9.76
C GLU A 30 -3.35 0.51 9.11
N LEU A 31 -4.47 -0.17 9.29
CA LEU A 31 -5.78 0.28 8.81
C LEU A 31 -6.76 0.38 9.97
N VAL A 32 -7.33 1.56 10.15
CA VAL A 32 -8.45 1.84 11.07
C VAL A 32 -9.76 1.81 10.27
N ASN A 33 -10.72 1.01 10.71
CA ASN A 33 -12.05 0.97 10.11
C ASN A 33 -13.04 1.85 10.89
N GLN A 34 -13.52 2.91 10.25
CA GLN A 34 -14.58 3.79 10.72
C GLN A 34 -15.80 3.75 9.77
N GLY A 35 -15.89 2.73 8.92
CA GLY A 35 -17.01 2.50 8.01
C GLY A 35 -18.01 1.48 8.54
N GLY A 36 -19.27 1.59 8.12
CA GLY A 36 -20.35 0.66 8.46
C GLY A 36 -20.27 -0.69 7.75
N PHE A 37 -19.07 -1.25 7.62
CA PHE A 37 -18.77 -2.48 6.88
C PHE A 37 -17.60 -3.23 7.51
N VAL A 38 -17.39 -4.47 7.09
CA VAL A 38 -16.19 -5.24 7.42
C VAL A 38 -15.13 -4.99 6.35
N VAL A 39 -13.88 -4.79 6.76
CA VAL A 39 -12.74 -4.58 5.85
C VAL A 39 -11.57 -5.48 6.21
N LYS A 40 -10.76 -5.85 5.21
CA LYS A 40 -9.48 -6.53 5.41
C LYS A 40 -8.35 -5.69 4.84
N LEU A 41 -7.20 -5.72 5.53
CA LEU A 41 -5.98 -5.03 5.11
C LEU A 41 -5.13 -5.94 4.23
N GLY A 42 -4.77 -5.47 3.05
CA GLY A 42 -3.74 -6.04 2.19
C GLY A 42 -2.89 -4.94 1.55
N ALA A 43 -2.17 -5.29 0.49
CA ALA A 43 -1.43 -4.34 -0.33
C ALA A 43 -1.49 -4.71 -1.81
N LYS A 44 -1.33 -3.70 -2.67
CA LYS A 44 -0.89 -3.90 -4.05
C LYS A 44 0.62 -3.69 -4.13
N TYR A 45 1.30 -4.53 -4.88
CA TYR A 45 2.76 -4.48 -5.04
C TYR A 45 3.23 -4.92 -6.43
N SER A 46 4.51 -4.65 -6.75
CA SER A 46 5.22 -5.12 -7.96
C SER A 46 4.38 -5.12 -9.24
N GLY A 47 3.89 -3.96 -9.67
CA GLY A 47 3.17 -3.81 -10.95
C GLY A 47 1.71 -4.27 -10.94
N GLY A 48 1.08 -4.40 -9.77
CA GLY A 48 -0.38 -4.63 -9.65
C GLY A 48 -0.78 -5.95 -9.01
N LYS A 49 0.18 -6.75 -8.52
CA LYS A 49 -0.11 -7.95 -7.72
C LYS A 49 -0.80 -7.56 -6.42
N ARG A 50 -1.71 -8.42 -5.93
CA ARG A 50 -2.31 -8.30 -4.60
C ARG A 50 -1.61 -9.23 -3.62
N SER A 51 -1.35 -8.76 -2.41
CA SER A 51 -0.80 -9.57 -1.32
C SER A 51 -1.87 -10.48 -0.71
N LYS A 52 -1.47 -11.31 0.27
CA LYS A 52 -2.44 -11.83 1.24
C LYS A 52 -3.10 -10.68 2.01
N GLU A 53 -4.24 -10.97 2.61
CA GLU A 53 -5.00 -10.03 3.43
C GLU A 53 -4.98 -10.47 4.90
N THR A 54 -5.18 -9.52 5.80
CA THR A 54 -5.47 -9.82 7.20
C THR A 54 -6.84 -10.48 7.35
N GLY A 55 -7.14 -10.98 8.55
CA GLY A 55 -8.53 -11.22 8.95
C GLY A 55 -9.34 -9.93 9.04
N ASP A 56 -10.64 -10.10 9.30
CA ASP A 56 -11.63 -9.03 9.38
C ASP A 56 -11.25 -7.93 10.38
N ILE A 57 -11.60 -6.69 10.02
CA ILE A 57 -11.49 -5.49 10.83
C ILE A 57 -12.91 -4.89 10.89
N LEU A 58 -13.54 -4.96 12.06
CA LEU A 58 -14.91 -4.47 12.27
C LEU A 58 -14.91 -2.96 12.51
N LEU A 59 -16.11 -2.34 12.48
CA LEU A 59 -16.27 -0.92 12.79
C LEU A 59 -15.65 -0.56 14.14
N GLY A 60 -14.86 0.52 14.16
CA GLY A 60 -14.16 1.04 15.33
C GLY A 60 -12.84 0.34 15.65
N GLN A 61 -12.47 -0.70 14.90
CA GLN A 61 -11.24 -1.46 15.13
C GLN A 61 -10.11 -1.02 14.18
N SER A 62 -8.87 -1.34 14.56
CA SER A 62 -7.71 -1.23 13.69
C SER A 62 -6.95 -2.55 13.60
N LYS A 63 -6.14 -2.68 12.55
CA LYS A 63 -5.18 -3.77 12.42
C LYS A 63 -3.89 -3.31 11.78
N LYS A 64 -2.79 -3.64 12.44
CA LYS A 64 -1.43 -3.46 11.93
C LYS A 64 -0.95 -4.77 11.32
N ALA A 65 -0.41 -4.71 10.10
CA ALA A 65 0.16 -5.84 9.39
C ALA A 65 1.61 -5.54 9.00
N GLU A 66 2.50 -6.47 9.33
CA GLU A 66 3.84 -6.50 8.76
C GLU A 66 3.75 -6.95 7.31
N LEU A 67 4.35 -6.20 6.39
CA LEU A 67 4.23 -6.48 4.96
C LEU A 67 4.88 -7.82 4.56
N GLY A 68 5.90 -8.27 5.30
CA GLY A 68 6.49 -9.58 5.12
C GLY A 68 5.52 -10.74 5.41
N ASN A 69 4.62 -10.59 6.39
CA ASN A 69 3.61 -11.60 6.71
C ASN A 69 2.48 -11.66 5.66
N LEU A 70 2.39 -10.64 4.79
CA LEU A 70 1.51 -10.63 3.63
C LEU A 70 2.18 -11.22 2.37
N GLU A 71 3.36 -11.82 2.52
CA GLU A 71 4.19 -12.43 1.46
C GLU A 71 4.68 -11.44 0.40
N ILE A 72 4.85 -10.18 0.79
CA ILE A 72 5.39 -9.14 -0.09
C ILE A 72 6.92 -9.23 -0.08
N PRO A 73 7.60 -9.28 -1.25
CA PRO A 73 9.06 -9.29 -1.32
C PRO A 73 9.67 -7.97 -0.83
N ASN A 74 10.77 -8.05 -0.08
CA ASN A 74 11.54 -6.88 0.34
C ASN A 74 11.97 -6.02 -0.87
N GLY A 75 11.92 -4.69 -0.74
CA GLY A 75 12.23 -3.74 -1.80
C GLY A 75 11.06 -3.49 -2.77
N SER A 76 9.92 -4.17 -2.61
CA SER A 76 8.77 -3.92 -3.48
C SER A 76 8.17 -2.53 -3.25
N LEU A 77 7.75 -1.89 -4.33
CA LEU A 77 6.83 -0.76 -4.25
C LEU A 77 5.46 -1.27 -3.79
N VAL A 78 4.90 -0.63 -2.76
CA VAL A 78 3.65 -1.05 -2.12
C VAL A 78 2.67 0.11 -1.98
N GLN A 79 1.39 -0.22 -2.13
CA GLN A 79 0.26 0.64 -1.81
C GLN A 79 -0.71 -0.16 -0.94
N ILE A 80 -1.29 0.47 0.08
CA ILE A 80 -2.31 -0.20 0.90
C ILE A 80 -3.51 -0.60 0.03
N HIS A 81 -4.09 -1.76 0.30
CA HIS A 81 -5.34 -2.22 -0.28
C HIS A 81 -6.32 -2.55 0.83
N ALA A 82 -7.50 -1.93 0.78
CA ALA A 82 -8.60 -2.19 1.68
C ALA A 82 -9.66 -3.01 0.92
N ASN A 83 -9.79 -4.30 1.27
CA ASN A 83 -10.83 -5.18 0.74
C ASN A 83 -12.10 -4.96 1.55
N VAL A 84 -13.11 -4.35 0.95
CA VAL A 84 -14.39 -4.09 1.62
C VAL A 84 -15.30 -5.28 1.35
N VAL A 85 -15.61 -6.03 2.41
CA VAL A 85 -16.39 -7.27 2.32
C VAL A 85 -17.77 -6.95 1.72
N TRP A 86 -18.05 -7.53 0.55
CA TRP A 86 -19.27 -7.32 -0.25
C TRP A 86 -19.45 -5.87 -0.75
N GLY A 87 -18.36 -5.12 -0.84
CA GLY A 87 -18.39 -3.72 -1.24
C GLY A 87 -17.37 -3.35 -2.30
N LYS A 88 -17.07 -2.06 -2.32
CA LYS A 88 -16.11 -1.49 -3.26
C LYS A 88 -14.76 -1.32 -2.57
N ASP A 89 -13.79 -2.13 -2.95
CA ASP A 89 -12.42 -2.03 -2.47
C ASP A 89 -11.81 -0.65 -2.79
N LYS A 90 -10.81 -0.27 -1.98
CA LYS A 90 -9.95 0.89 -2.25
C LYS A 90 -8.48 0.50 -2.26
N THR A 91 -7.70 1.29 -2.99
CA THR A 91 -6.24 1.27 -2.92
C THR A 91 -5.80 2.68 -2.57
N GLY A 92 -4.85 2.81 -1.65
CA GLY A 92 -4.25 4.10 -1.35
C GLY A 92 -3.49 4.64 -2.56
N THR A 93 -3.41 5.96 -2.68
CA THR A 93 -2.68 6.63 -3.78
C THR A 93 -1.17 6.68 -3.49
N GLN A 94 -0.78 6.85 -2.24
CA GLN A 94 0.61 6.92 -1.83
C GLN A 94 1.32 5.58 -2.05
N VAL A 95 2.50 5.63 -2.67
CA VAL A 95 3.41 4.51 -2.87
C VAL A 95 4.55 4.61 -1.87
N PHE A 96 4.96 3.47 -1.30
CA PHE A 96 6.11 3.34 -0.41
C PHE A 96 7.04 2.23 -0.90
N ILE A 97 8.30 2.23 -0.45
CA ILE A 97 9.19 1.07 -0.57
C ILE A 97 9.01 0.21 0.68
N TYR A 98 8.67 -1.06 0.49
CA TYR A 98 8.70 -2.00 1.59
C TYR A 98 10.15 -2.35 1.97
N ARG A 99 10.51 -2.12 3.23
CA ARG A 99 11.75 -2.61 3.84
C ARG A 99 11.45 -3.57 4.98
N LYS A 100 11.88 -4.82 4.81
CA LYS A 100 11.78 -5.86 5.84
C LYS A 100 12.57 -5.42 7.09
N GLY A 101 11.93 -5.50 8.25
CA GLY A 101 12.51 -5.09 9.53
C GLY A 101 12.44 -3.58 9.81
N SER A 102 11.99 -2.74 8.86
CA SER A 102 11.73 -1.33 9.14
C SER A 102 10.61 -1.20 10.18
N PRO A 103 10.78 -0.42 11.26
CA PRO A 103 9.72 -0.22 12.27
C PRO A 103 8.60 0.70 11.77
N ILE A 104 8.83 1.41 10.65
CA ILE A 104 7.96 2.48 10.15
C ILE A 104 6.61 1.93 9.71
N VAL A 105 5.55 2.64 10.09
CA VAL A 105 4.15 2.31 9.84
C VAL A 105 3.50 3.42 9.04
N ALA A 106 2.96 3.11 7.85
CA ALA A 106 2.00 4.00 7.22
C ALA A 106 0.59 3.65 7.70
N ARG A 107 -0.03 4.60 8.42
CA ARG A 107 -1.35 4.44 9.05
C ARG A 107 -2.44 5.06 8.21
N TYR A 108 -3.48 4.28 7.95
CA TYR A 108 -4.62 4.65 7.14
C TYR A 108 -5.94 4.54 7.90
N ILE A 109 -6.93 5.29 7.44
CA ILE A 109 -8.32 5.20 7.88
C ILE A 109 -9.22 4.96 6.68
N ILE A 110 -10.20 4.06 6.84
CA ILE A 110 -11.29 3.89 5.89
C ILE A 110 -12.62 4.18 6.57
N SER A 111 -13.50 4.94 5.91
CA SER A 111 -14.80 5.36 6.45
C SER A 111 -15.90 5.34 5.38
N GLY A 112 -17.15 5.52 5.80
CA GLY A 112 -18.32 5.58 4.92
C GLY A 112 -19.13 4.30 4.91
N THR A 113 -19.70 3.95 3.76
CA THR A 113 -20.56 2.78 3.56
C THR A 113 -19.92 1.78 2.59
N THR A 114 -20.50 0.59 2.50
CA THR A 114 -19.98 -0.52 1.69
C THR A 114 -19.73 -0.15 0.22
N LEU A 115 -20.60 0.68 -0.38
CA LEU A 115 -20.50 1.08 -1.80
C LEU A 115 -19.92 2.48 -2.01
N ASP A 116 -19.97 3.34 -0.99
CA ASP A 116 -19.38 4.67 -0.99
C ASP A 116 -18.51 4.85 0.24
N ASN A 117 -17.22 4.57 0.06
CA ASN A 117 -16.20 4.66 1.11
C ASN A 117 -15.01 5.50 0.66
N ASN A 118 -14.28 6.01 1.66
CA ASN A 118 -13.09 6.80 1.48
C ASN A 118 -11.92 6.20 2.27
N LEU A 119 -10.75 6.11 1.65
CA LEU A 119 -9.51 5.61 2.25
C LEU A 119 -8.47 6.72 2.22
N GLY A 120 -7.94 7.09 3.38
CA GLY A 120 -6.96 8.18 3.52
C GLY A 120 -5.76 7.77 4.34
N LEU A 121 -4.58 8.24 3.94
CA LEU A 121 -3.37 8.18 4.76
C LEU A 121 -3.51 9.23 5.88
N ILE A 122 -3.30 8.80 7.12
CA ILE A 122 -3.29 9.70 8.28
C ILE A 122 -1.87 10.22 8.51
N GLU A 123 -0.92 9.31 8.64
CA GLU A 123 0.45 9.61 9.01
C GLU A 123 1.39 8.45 8.69
N VAL A 124 2.69 8.74 8.74
CA VAL A 124 3.76 7.75 8.68
C VAL A 124 4.64 7.94 9.90
N ILE A 125 4.76 6.91 10.74
CA ILE A 125 5.38 6.96 12.07
C ILE A 125 6.38 5.83 12.32
#